data_AF-E9DVH5-F1
#
_entry.id   AF-E9DVH5-F1
#
_cell.length_a   1.000
_cell.length_b   1.000
_cell.length_c   1.000
_cell.angle_alpha   90.00
_cell.angle_beta   90.00
_cell.angle_gamma   90.00
#
_symmetry.space_group_name_H-M   'P 1'
#
loop_
_entity.id
_entity.type
_entity.pdbx_description
1 polymer ?
#
loop_
_entity_poly.entity_id
_entity_poly.type
_entity_poly.pdbx_seq_one_letter_code
_entity_poly.pdbx_strand_id
1 'polypeptide(L)'
;MHSTFFNRGNVEGPEFKYYKEIAAQEFQISVEGDVPGLRQRPQRVRGTVHDEDTWALDGVSGHAGLFSTAGDTARFCQMILNNGTYAGHRILSEASVDLTLTDFLADLGEDHGVGFELNQFYTAGPKANMLAASHTGFTGTSMVSNRVHCRGNGAAITM
;
A
#
# COMPACT_ATOMS: atom_id res chain seq x y z
N MET A 1 -8.46 -6.94 10.45
CA MET A 1 -7.50 -7.33 9.40
C MET A 1 -6.82 -8.59 9.88
N HIS A 2 -6.89 -9.69 9.13
CA HIS A 2 -6.42 -11.02 9.58
C HIS A 2 -5.33 -11.61 8.69
N SER A 3 -5.15 -11.05 7.50
CA SER A 3 -4.22 -11.47 6.46
C SER A 3 -3.28 -10.32 6.06
N THR A 4 -3.02 -9.40 7.01
CA THR A 4 -2.03 -8.33 6.90
C THR A 4 -0.89 -8.61 7.86
N PHE A 5 0.35 -8.67 7.38
CA PHE A 5 1.50 -9.11 8.16
C PHE A 5 2.83 -8.64 7.56
N PHE A 6 3.89 -8.73 8.37
CA PHE A 6 5.28 -8.63 7.92
C PHE A 6 5.91 -10.02 7.85
N ASN A 7 6.76 -10.28 6.85
CA ASN A 7 7.66 -11.45 6.87
C ASN A 7 8.98 -11.06 7.55
N ARG A 8 8.95 -10.95 8.87
CA ARG A 8 10.12 -10.58 9.66
C ARG A 8 11.20 -11.66 9.56
N GLY A 9 12.43 -11.24 9.29
CA GLY A 9 13.58 -12.12 9.10
C GLY A 9 13.66 -12.74 7.70
N ASN A 10 12.84 -12.27 6.75
CA ASN A 10 12.87 -12.72 5.35
C ASN A 10 12.78 -14.25 5.21
N VAL A 11 11.83 -14.89 5.89
CA VAL A 11 11.67 -16.35 5.80
C VAL A 11 11.27 -16.72 4.38
N GLU A 12 12.09 -17.52 3.70
CA GLU A 12 11.91 -17.83 2.28
C GLU A 12 11.13 -19.13 2.08
N GLY A 13 10.48 -19.24 0.93
CA GLY A 13 9.92 -20.51 0.46
C GLY A 13 8.84 -21.11 1.38
N PRO A 14 8.67 -22.45 1.33
CA PRO A 14 7.63 -23.15 2.10
C PRO A 14 7.73 -23.03 3.61
N GLU A 15 8.88 -22.58 4.15
CA GLU A 15 9.05 -22.32 5.58
C GLU A 15 8.20 -21.13 6.04
N PHE A 16 7.91 -20.19 5.14
CA PHE A 16 6.99 -19.10 5.42
C PHE A 16 5.53 -19.55 5.24
N LYS A 17 4.74 -19.46 6.31
CA LYS A 17 3.36 -19.96 6.35
C LYS A 17 2.45 -19.45 5.22
N TYR A 18 2.65 -18.22 4.76
CA TYR A 18 1.81 -17.60 3.71
C TYR A 18 2.41 -17.69 2.32
N TYR A 19 3.55 -18.35 2.13
CA TYR A 19 4.29 -18.36 0.86
C TYR A 19 3.43 -18.79 -0.34
N LYS A 20 2.53 -19.75 -0.14
CA LYS A 20 1.64 -20.25 -1.21
C LYS A 20 0.55 -19.24 -1.61
N GLU A 21 0.19 -18.33 -0.72
CA GLU A 21 -0.86 -17.32 -0.91
C GLU A 21 -0.32 -16.02 -1.51
N ILE A 22 1.01 -15.87 -1.57
CA ILE A 22 1.67 -14.64 -2.05
C ILE A 22 2.01 -14.78 -3.54
N ALA A 23 1.72 -13.73 -4.31
CA ALA A 23 2.16 -13.61 -5.70
C ALA A 23 3.66 -13.26 -5.78
N ALA A 24 4.28 -13.57 -6.92
CA ALA A 24 5.63 -13.08 -7.17
C ALA A 24 5.63 -11.56 -7.33
N GLN A 25 6.63 -10.90 -6.76
CA GLN A 25 6.76 -9.45 -6.77
C GLN A 25 7.74 -8.95 -7.83
N GLU A 26 8.76 -9.74 -8.14
CA GLU A 26 9.84 -9.34 -9.04
C GLU A 26 10.58 -10.56 -9.61
N PHE A 27 11.15 -10.42 -10.80
CA PHE A 27 11.96 -11.45 -11.47
C PHE A 27 13.31 -10.93 -11.97
N GLN A 28 13.63 -9.65 -11.77
CA GLN A 28 14.60 -8.91 -12.60
C GLN A 28 16.05 -9.39 -12.43
N ILE A 29 16.49 -9.71 -11.21
CA ILE A 29 17.87 -10.22 -10.98
C ILE A 29 18.14 -11.53 -11.74
N SER A 30 17.13 -12.41 -11.91
CA SER A 30 17.32 -13.64 -12.71
C SER A 30 17.46 -13.40 -14.22
N VAL A 31 17.04 -12.21 -14.69
CA VAL A 31 17.12 -11.78 -16.09
C VAL A 31 18.42 -11.02 -16.35
N GLU A 32 18.89 -10.23 -15.38
CA GLU A 32 20.09 -9.38 -15.51
C GLU A 32 21.41 -10.10 -15.16
N GLY A 33 21.35 -11.22 -14.42
CA GLY A 33 22.53 -11.99 -14.02
C GLY A 33 23.25 -11.41 -12.80
N ASP A 34 24.49 -11.87 -12.55
CA ASP A 34 25.30 -11.40 -11.42
C ASP A 34 25.83 -9.97 -11.66
N VAL A 35 25.01 -8.97 -11.30
CA VAL A 35 25.40 -7.56 -11.38
C VAL A 35 26.25 -7.18 -10.16
N PRO A 36 27.50 -6.70 -10.34
CA PRO A 36 28.34 -6.28 -9.22
C PRO A 36 27.70 -5.16 -8.40
N GLY A 37 27.60 -5.34 -7.09
CA GLY A 37 27.05 -4.35 -6.15
C GLY A 37 25.56 -4.56 -5.79
N LEU A 38 24.85 -5.40 -6.53
CA LEU A 38 23.49 -5.83 -6.14
C LEU A 38 23.56 -6.97 -5.13
N ARG A 39 22.71 -6.90 -4.09
CA ARG A 39 22.61 -7.96 -3.09
C ARG A 39 21.96 -9.19 -3.73
N GLN A 40 22.67 -10.30 -3.67
CA GLN A 40 22.18 -11.58 -4.18
C GLN A 40 21.13 -12.15 -3.22
N ARG A 41 19.89 -12.25 -3.69
CA ARG A 41 18.76 -12.87 -2.97
C ARG A 41 18.04 -13.89 -3.85
N PRO A 42 17.34 -14.88 -3.27
CA PRO A 42 16.61 -15.88 -4.03
C PRO A 42 15.63 -15.24 -5.04
N GLN A 43 15.61 -15.79 -6.25
CA GLN A 43 14.73 -15.34 -7.33
C GLN A 43 13.79 -16.46 -7.78
N ARG A 44 12.59 -16.16 -8.25
CA ARG A 44 11.89 -14.85 -8.22
C ARG A 44 11.63 -14.36 -6.79
N VAL A 45 11.51 -13.06 -6.59
CA VAL A 45 11.14 -12.50 -5.28
C VAL A 45 9.70 -12.86 -4.98
N ARG A 46 9.49 -13.63 -3.92
CA ARG A 46 8.17 -14.07 -3.50
C ARG A 46 8.16 -14.33 -2.00
N GLY A 47 7.26 -13.66 -1.28
CA GLY A 47 7.08 -13.87 0.16
C GLY A 47 8.02 -13.03 1.00
N THR A 48 9.12 -12.52 0.44
CA THR A 48 9.99 -11.50 1.05
C THR A 48 9.80 -10.16 0.35
N VAL A 49 10.07 -9.06 1.07
CA VAL A 49 9.86 -7.72 0.54
C VAL A 49 10.71 -7.47 -0.71
N HIS A 50 10.13 -6.84 -1.73
CA HIS A 50 10.89 -6.50 -2.95
C HIS A 50 11.94 -5.42 -2.68
N ASP A 51 11.61 -4.42 -1.87
CA ASP A 51 12.50 -3.30 -1.55
C ASP A 51 13.78 -3.81 -0.85
N GLU A 52 14.94 -3.60 -1.47
CA GLU A 52 16.22 -4.15 -1.00
C GLU A 52 16.66 -3.58 0.34
N ASP A 53 16.36 -2.31 0.60
CA ASP A 53 16.68 -1.64 1.86
C ASP A 53 15.84 -2.22 3.01
N THR A 54 14.55 -2.46 2.78
CA THR A 54 13.68 -3.11 3.74
C THR A 54 14.06 -4.57 3.93
N TRP A 55 14.47 -5.26 2.87
CA TRP A 55 14.99 -6.62 2.97
C TRP A 55 16.26 -6.64 3.83
N ALA A 56 17.14 -5.66 3.69
CA ALA A 56 18.32 -5.48 4.54
C ALA A 56 18.00 -5.22 6.02
N LEU A 57 16.81 -4.71 6.31
CA LEU A 57 16.28 -4.44 7.66
C LEU A 57 15.37 -5.58 8.17
N ASP A 58 15.71 -6.82 7.82
CA ASP A 58 14.96 -8.03 8.19
C ASP A 58 13.48 -8.00 7.75
N GLY A 59 13.19 -7.35 6.62
CA GLY A 59 11.88 -7.36 5.97
C GLY A 59 10.84 -6.42 6.57
N VAL A 60 11.24 -5.50 7.47
CA VAL A 60 10.30 -4.58 8.14
C VAL A 60 10.81 -3.14 8.12
N SER A 61 10.08 -2.27 7.42
CA SER A 61 10.35 -0.84 7.38
C SER A 61 9.04 -0.03 7.40
N GLY A 62 9.13 1.26 7.66
CA GLY A 62 7.98 2.17 7.65
C GLY A 62 7.39 2.41 6.26
N HIS A 63 8.22 2.30 5.21
CA HIS A 63 7.79 2.52 3.82
C HIS A 63 7.45 1.24 3.05
N ALA A 64 7.90 0.07 3.51
CA ALA A 64 7.67 -1.21 2.82
C ALA A 64 7.73 -2.43 3.76
N GLY A 65 7.44 -3.62 3.22
CA GLY A 65 7.50 -4.90 3.94
C GLY A 65 6.16 -5.40 4.49
N LEU A 66 5.12 -4.58 4.44
CA LEU A 66 3.77 -4.99 4.78
C LEU A 66 3.13 -5.75 3.61
N PHE A 67 2.71 -6.98 3.88
CA PHE A 67 1.89 -7.78 2.98
C PHE A 67 0.44 -7.71 3.42
N SER A 68 -0.48 -7.70 2.47
CA SER A 68 -1.92 -7.66 2.74
C SER A 68 -2.69 -8.36 1.63
N THR A 69 -3.99 -8.50 1.85
CA THR A 69 -4.95 -8.94 0.83
C THR A 69 -5.80 -7.76 0.38
N ALA A 70 -6.39 -7.85 -0.82
CA ALA A 70 -7.37 -6.88 -1.28
C ALA A 70 -8.49 -6.67 -0.25
N GLY A 71 -8.98 -7.75 0.37
CA GLY A 71 -10.00 -7.67 1.41
C GLY A 71 -9.57 -6.83 2.61
N ASP A 72 -8.36 -7.02 3.14
CA ASP A 72 -7.86 -6.22 4.26
C ASP A 72 -7.54 -4.77 3.88
N THR A 73 -7.00 -4.55 2.68
CA THR A 73 -6.78 -3.20 2.13
C THR A 73 -8.11 -2.46 1.97
N ALA A 74 -9.18 -3.11 1.49
CA ALA A 74 -10.50 -2.51 1.43
C ALA A 74 -11.05 -2.12 2.82
N ARG A 75 -10.77 -2.88 3.87
CA ARG A 75 -11.13 -2.51 5.26
C ARG A 75 -10.36 -1.27 5.72
N PHE A 76 -9.09 -1.15 5.35
CA PHE A 76 -8.28 0.04 5.63
C PHE A 76 -8.87 1.28 4.92
N CYS A 77 -9.15 1.16 3.63
CA CYS A 77 -9.83 2.20 2.85
C CYS A 77 -11.18 2.58 3.48
N GLN A 78 -11.99 1.60 3.87
CA GLN A 78 -13.28 1.86 4.52
C GLN A 78 -13.12 2.58 5.87
N MET A 79 -12.08 2.27 6.64
CA MET A 79 -11.77 2.99 7.89
C MET A 79 -11.48 4.47 7.63
N ILE A 80 -10.70 4.78 6.59
CA ILE A 80 -10.44 6.15 6.13
C ILE A 80 -11.75 6.81 5.71
N LEU A 81 -12.56 6.15 4.87
CA LEU A 81 -13.85 6.67 4.40
C LEU A 81 -14.84 6.95 5.54
N ASN A 82 -14.76 6.20 6.64
CA ASN A 82 -15.60 6.34 7.83
C ASN A 82 -14.97 7.24 8.92
N ASN A 83 -14.19 8.25 8.53
CA ASN A 83 -13.54 9.21 9.44
C ASN A 83 -12.76 8.56 10.60
N GLY A 84 -12.06 7.47 10.29
CA GLY A 84 -11.17 6.79 11.23
C GLY A 84 -11.80 5.62 11.99
N THR A 85 -13.04 5.23 11.65
CA THR A 85 -13.78 4.18 12.35
C THR A 85 -14.04 2.96 11.46
N TYR A 86 -13.97 1.76 12.04
CA TYR A 86 -14.31 0.53 11.34
C TYR A 86 -14.87 -0.49 12.34
N ALA A 87 -15.92 -1.21 11.93
CA ALA A 87 -16.58 -2.23 12.76
C ALA A 87 -16.93 -1.76 14.19
N GLY A 88 -17.38 -0.51 14.34
CA GLY A 88 -17.77 0.06 15.64
C GLY A 88 -16.61 0.56 16.51
N HIS A 89 -15.36 0.47 16.04
CA HIS A 89 -14.18 0.93 16.76
C HIS A 89 -13.53 2.14 16.07
N ARG A 90 -13.02 3.09 16.87
CA ARG A 90 -12.15 4.16 16.38
C ARG A 90 -10.70 3.68 16.33
N ILE A 91 -10.09 3.77 15.15
CA ILE A 91 -8.72 3.34 14.87
C ILE A 91 -7.83 4.58 14.71
N LEU A 92 -8.28 5.56 13.93
CA LEU A 92 -7.63 6.87 13.79
C LEU A 92 -8.55 7.97 14.31
N SER A 93 -7.96 9.07 14.79
CA SER A 93 -8.73 10.29 15.05
C SER A 93 -9.24 10.87 13.73
N GLU A 94 -10.36 11.57 13.76
CA GLU A 94 -10.88 12.25 12.56
C GLU A 94 -9.86 13.24 12.01
N ALA A 95 -9.23 14.03 12.89
CA ALA A 95 -8.15 14.94 12.55
C ALA A 95 -6.98 14.23 11.83
N SER A 96 -6.58 13.03 12.28
CA SER A 96 -5.54 12.26 11.59
C SER A 96 -5.96 11.84 10.19
N VAL A 97 -7.24 11.52 9.98
CA VAL A 97 -7.74 11.20 8.64
C VAL A 97 -7.82 12.44 7.78
N ASP A 98 -8.17 13.60 8.33
CA ASP A 98 -8.19 14.85 7.58
C ASP A 98 -6.79 15.24 7.07
N LEU A 99 -5.72 14.91 7.80
CA LEU A 99 -4.34 15.07 7.31
C LEU A 99 -4.06 14.23 6.06
N THR A 100 -4.71 13.08 5.88
CA THR A 100 -4.54 12.26 4.67
C THR A 100 -5.18 12.86 3.43
N LEU A 101 -6.06 13.86 3.61
CA LEU A 101 -6.85 14.51 2.55
C LEU A 101 -6.60 16.02 2.46
N THR A 102 -5.69 16.54 3.27
CA THR A 102 -5.25 17.93 3.23
C THR A 102 -4.05 18.00 2.31
N ASP A 103 -4.13 18.80 1.26
CA ASP A 103 -2.99 19.03 0.39
C ASP A 103 -1.97 19.95 1.05
N PHE A 104 -0.78 19.41 1.33
CA PHE A 104 0.33 20.14 1.94
C PHE A 104 1.32 20.70 0.92
N LEU A 105 1.19 20.35 -0.36
CA LEU A 105 2.11 20.70 -1.43
C LEU A 105 1.42 21.44 -2.58
N ALA A 106 0.22 21.99 -2.34
CA ALA A 106 -0.55 22.77 -3.31
C ALA A 106 0.27 23.85 -4.03
N ASP A 107 1.14 24.55 -3.30
CA ASP A 107 2.00 25.61 -3.84
C ASP A 107 3.07 25.09 -4.82
N LEU A 108 3.37 23.79 -4.77
CA LEU A 108 4.31 23.11 -5.66
C LEU A 108 3.61 22.43 -6.85
N GLY A 109 2.26 22.44 -6.88
CA GLY A 109 1.47 21.78 -7.92
C GLY A 109 1.47 20.25 -7.81
N GLU A 110 1.78 19.72 -6.63
CA GLU A 110 1.88 18.29 -6.34
C GLU A 110 0.81 17.89 -5.32
N ASP A 111 -0.41 17.56 -5.76
CA ASP A 111 -1.53 17.30 -4.85
C ASP A 111 -1.25 16.11 -3.90
N HIS A 112 -0.84 16.38 -2.65
CA HIS A 112 -0.38 15.36 -1.69
C HIS A 112 -0.86 15.60 -0.26
N GLY A 113 -1.50 14.57 0.30
CA GLY A 113 -1.78 14.47 1.73
C GLY A 113 -0.69 13.71 2.46
N VAL A 114 -0.87 13.54 3.78
CA VAL A 114 0.04 12.69 4.55
C VAL A 114 -0.12 11.23 4.13
N GLY A 115 0.87 10.73 3.38
CA GLY A 115 0.96 9.33 2.95
C GLY A 115 0.10 8.95 1.74
N PHE A 116 -0.53 9.92 1.06
CA PHE A 116 -1.33 9.65 -0.14
C PHE A 116 -1.16 10.77 -1.17
N GLU A 117 -1.18 10.37 -2.43
CA GLU A 117 -1.39 11.29 -3.54
C GLU A 117 -2.87 11.60 -3.66
N LEU A 118 -3.21 12.86 -3.90
CA LEU A 118 -4.58 13.34 -4.06
C LEU A 118 -4.84 13.66 -5.53
N ASN A 119 -6.11 13.62 -5.96
CA ASN A 119 -6.53 14.13 -7.28
C ASN A 119 -5.77 13.55 -8.50
N GLN A 120 -5.30 12.31 -8.39
CA GLN A 120 -4.49 11.70 -9.45
C GLN A 120 -5.37 11.04 -10.53
N PHE A 121 -5.31 11.55 -11.76
CA PHE A 121 -6.06 10.98 -12.88
C PHE A 121 -5.59 9.57 -13.24
N TYR A 122 -4.31 9.27 -13.07
CA TYR A 122 -3.75 7.98 -13.48
C TYR A 122 -4.16 6.82 -12.55
N THR A 123 -4.55 7.10 -11.30
CA THR A 123 -5.11 6.11 -10.36
C THR A 123 -6.64 6.18 -10.30
N ALA A 124 -7.23 7.38 -10.23
CA ALA A 124 -8.65 7.60 -10.00
C ALA A 124 -9.46 7.87 -11.27
N GLY A 125 -8.81 8.04 -12.42
CA GLY A 125 -9.45 8.32 -13.70
C GLY A 125 -10.37 9.54 -13.66
N PRO A 126 -11.54 9.49 -14.32
CA PRO A 126 -12.54 10.56 -14.29
C PRO A 126 -13.12 10.87 -12.90
N LYS A 127 -12.78 10.08 -11.86
CA LYS A 127 -13.19 10.33 -10.48
C LYS A 127 -12.13 11.07 -9.66
N ALA A 128 -10.99 11.42 -10.25
CA ALA A 128 -9.97 12.25 -9.63
C ALA A 128 -10.56 13.57 -9.12
N ASN A 129 -10.27 13.87 -7.85
CA ASN A 129 -10.60 15.13 -7.18
C ASN A 129 -9.80 15.19 -5.86
N MET A 130 -9.80 16.33 -5.18
CA MET A 130 -9.03 16.53 -3.93
C MET A 130 -9.42 15.61 -2.76
N LEU A 131 -10.58 14.95 -2.81
CA LEU A 131 -11.01 13.96 -1.81
C LEU A 131 -10.79 12.51 -2.27
N ALA A 132 -10.10 12.30 -3.40
CA ALA A 132 -9.63 11.01 -3.85
C ALA A 132 -8.16 10.83 -3.42
N ALA A 133 -7.95 10.05 -2.36
CA ALA A 133 -6.63 9.65 -1.89
C ALA A 133 -6.22 8.32 -2.54
N SER A 134 -5.02 8.29 -3.11
CA SER A 134 -4.46 7.11 -3.77
C SER A 134 -3.01 6.84 -3.36
N HIS A 135 -2.60 5.59 -3.51
CA HIS A 135 -1.20 5.19 -3.35
C HIS A 135 -0.92 4.04 -4.30
N THR A 136 0.26 4.07 -4.93
CA THR A 136 0.76 2.99 -5.80
C THR A 136 1.86 2.20 -5.10
N GLY A 137 1.98 0.93 -5.46
CA GLY A 137 3.03 0.03 -5.02
C GLY A 137 3.87 -0.33 -6.21
N PHE A 138 5.19 -0.28 -6.04
CA PHE A 138 6.15 -0.55 -7.11
C PHE A 138 5.88 -1.87 -7.86
N THR A 139 5.42 -2.90 -7.14
CA THR A 139 5.09 -4.22 -7.69
C THR A 139 3.70 -4.30 -8.34
N GLY A 140 3.13 -3.15 -8.74
CA GLY A 140 1.89 -3.05 -9.52
C GLY A 140 0.58 -3.01 -8.72
N THR A 141 0.63 -2.91 -7.39
CA THR A 141 -0.59 -2.74 -6.56
C THR A 141 -0.98 -1.28 -6.52
N SER A 142 -2.26 -0.95 -6.62
CA SER A 142 -2.74 0.42 -6.42
C SER A 142 -3.96 0.41 -5.51
N MET A 143 -4.22 1.52 -4.82
CA MET A 143 -5.47 1.71 -4.09
C MET A 143 -5.95 3.14 -4.23
N VAL A 144 -7.28 3.31 -4.27
CA VAL A 144 -7.94 4.61 -4.28
C VAL A 144 -9.13 4.60 -3.33
N SER A 145 -9.23 5.63 -2.49
CA SER A 145 -10.38 5.93 -1.64
C SER A 145 -10.91 7.33 -1.97
N ASN A 146 -12.17 7.43 -2.40
CA ASN A 146 -12.78 8.71 -2.77
C ASN A 146 -14.01 9.01 -1.91
N ARG A 147 -14.00 10.17 -1.24
CA ARG A 147 -15.11 10.59 -0.34
C ARG A 147 -16.23 11.36 -1.04
N VAL A 148 -16.05 11.79 -2.28
CA VAL A 148 -17.17 12.37 -3.04
C VAL A 148 -18.24 11.27 -3.16
N HIS A 149 -19.45 11.52 -2.63
CA HIS A 149 -20.61 10.62 -2.44
C HIS A 149 -20.79 9.93 -1.08
N CYS A 150 -19.93 10.16 -0.08
CA CYS A 150 -20.07 9.54 1.25
C CYS A 150 -21.24 10.04 2.15
N ARG A 151 -22.22 10.80 1.61
CA ARG A 151 -23.45 11.14 2.35
C ARG A 151 -24.55 10.05 2.30
N GLY A 152 -24.24 8.87 1.77
CA GLY A 152 -25.06 7.66 1.91
C GLY A 152 -24.45 6.46 1.19
N ASN A 153 -24.00 5.44 1.95
CA ASN A 153 -23.61 4.07 1.57
C ASN A 153 -22.82 3.78 0.26
N GLY A 154 -22.40 4.78 -0.51
CA GLY A 154 -21.69 4.63 -1.77
C GLY A 154 -20.33 5.28 -1.71
N ALA A 155 -19.33 4.57 -1.20
CA ALA A 155 -17.93 4.90 -1.38
C ALA A 155 -17.32 3.95 -2.42
N ALA A 156 -16.49 4.48 -3.31
CA ALA A 156 -15.79 3.67 -4.30
C ALA A 156 -14.39 3.32 -3.78
N ILE A 157 -14.11 2.02 -3.65
CA ILE A 157 -12.77 1.48 -3.47
C ILE A 157 -12.41 0.82 -4.80
N THR A 158 -11.32 1.29 -5.42
CA THR A 158 -10.72 0.63 -6.57
C THR A 158 -9.33 0.15 -6.14
N MET A 159 -9.03 -1.13 -6.38
CA MET A 159 -7.75 -1.77 -6.12
C MET A 159 -7.23 -2.40 -7.41
#